data_AF-A0A8S4GR20-F1
#
_entry.id   AF-A0A8S4GR20-F1
#
_cell.length_a   1.000
_cell.length_b   1.000
_cell.length_c   1.000
_cell.angle_alpha   90.00
_cell.angle_beta   90.00
_cell.angle_gamma   90.00
#
_symmetry.space_group_name_H-M   'P 1'
#
loop_
_entity.id
_entity.type
_entity.pdbx_description
1 polymer ?
#
loop_
_entity_poly.entity_id
_entity_poly.type
_entity_poly.pdbx_seq_one_letter_code
_entity_poly.pdbx_strand_id
1 'polypeptide(L)'
;MLSLTGKSALAASGKSSKGKSEKDPLAHLAGPLTNQIKRKLAAQITDDEGAKIVEQEVQDFMRLNTYIREHDLGMLERRIEARLLQNAKRDATGNLAVPLSKTMQKKQVIADDEWARIYAFQHAEAEEEEARRRARRTQQILGMRETLAEQIKEREARERREREEAERYHEQEMKELAAWEAEQARVRAEREEKARRIKEERDAQIEEIGALRATIRETEALEDELFMTQITLEQKKAMKAEEELKRQQHEMLERIKAENEATKRMRREAKEREWEEEVRYAKEHDALMDRQQAAREAQVEKLKEWQRQAERQAKARPEAKRWVSERLIDAAANEYERKAAEEDERRKQKVKDLNKKTKEILDTQVQEKQRMEQKLRQEDLEYTERILADVKRAQEEKEAAKRREKEKQAQMRQELDEQMKVRAKSSRLVLMTEEEHNLNKDLLRRVEAFTMKKTQGAGANPITHR
;
A
#
# COMPACT_ATOMS: atom_id res chain seq x y z
N MET A 1 41.01 -21.93 -39.56
CA MET A 1 40.57 -23.16 -38.86
C MET A 1 39.34 -22.77 -38.07
N LEU A 2 38.11 -23.24 -38.30
CA LEU A 2 37.58 -24.43 -38.93
C LEU A 2 36.23 -24.08 -39.57
N SER A 3 35.96 -24.69 -40.73
CA SER A 3 34.65 -24.84 -41.34
C SER A 3 33.70 -25.63 -40.44
N LEU A 4 32.40 -25.36 -40.51
CA LEU A 4 31.37 -26.40 -40.40
C LEU A 4 30.05 -25.96 -41.04
N THR A 5 29.74 -26.66 -42.12
CA THR A 5 28.51 -26.67 -42.91
C THR A 5 27.48 -27.64 -42.30
N GLY A 6 26.20 -27.27 -42.30
CA GLY A 6 25.05 -28.21 -42.33
C GLY A 6 24.21 -27.88 -43.57
N LYS A 7 24.02 -28.75 -44.57
CA LYS A 7 23.32 -30.06 -44.65
C LYS A 7 21.83 -29.99 -44.32
N SER A 8 21.03 -30.05 -45.39
CA SER A 8 19.77 -30.81 -45.43
C SER A 8 19.79 -31.71 -46.66
N ALA A 9 19.63 -33.00 -46.40
CA ALA A 9 19.58 -34.09 -47.35
C ALA A 9 18.13 -34.42 -47.69
N LEU A 10 17.86 -34.80 -48.95
CA LEU A 10 16.70 -35.63 -49.28
C LEU A 10 17.19 -36.93 -49.89
N ALA A 11 16.54 -38.00 -49.46
CA ALA A 11 17.01 -39.36 -49.47
C ALA A 11 16.83 -40.09 -50.82
N ALA A 12 17.56 -41.19 -50.90
CA ALA A 12 17.70 -42.13 -51.99
C ALA A 12 16.55 -43.17 -52.09
N SER A 13 16.65 -43.97 -53.16
CA SER A 13 16.11 -45.34 -53.37
C SER A 13 15.04 -45.41 -54.47
N GLY A 14 15.08 -46.33 -55.45
CA GLY A 14 15.85 -47.56 -55.52
C GLY A 14 15.99 -48.14 -56.93
N LYS A 15 16.86 -49.14 -56.98
CA LYS A 15 17.22 -50.03 -58.10
C LYS A 15 16.14 -51.10 -58.33
N SER A 16 16.12 -51.60 -59.57
CA SER A 16 16.14 -53.03 -59.94
C SER A 16 14.93 -53.60 -60.72
N SER A 17 15.23 -53.89 -61.99
CA SER A 17 15.12 -55.20 -62.66
C SER A 17 13.82 -55.69 -63.32
N LYS A 18 14.05 -56.15 -64.56
CA LYS A 18 13.52 -57.35 -65.23
C LYS A 18 12.10 -57.28 -65.81
N GLY A 19 12.08 -57.08 -67.12
CA GLY A 19 11.59 -58.10 -68.04
C GLY A 19 10.14 -57.95 -68.50
N LYS A 20 9.97 -57.48 -69.74
CA LYS A 20 9.04 -58.02 -70.74
C LYS A 20 9.35 -57.33 -72.07
N SER A 21 9.35 -58.11 -73.14
CA SER A 21 9.50 -57.67 -74.52
C SER A 21 8.36 -56.70 -74.89
N GLU A 22 8.56 -55.42 -74.66
CA GLU A 22 7.74 -54.37 -75.25
C GLU A 22 8.25 -54.14 -76.66
N LYS A 23 7.46 -54.62 -77.63
CA LYS A 23 7.58 -54.25 -79.04
C LYS A 23 7.68 -52.73 -79.09
N ASP A 24 8.68 -52.19 -79.79
CA ASP A 24 8.80 -50.75 -80.05
C ASP A 24 7.40 -50.21 -80.41
N PRO A 25 6.81 -49.31 -79.60
CA PRO A 25 5.45 -48.84 -79.80
C PRO A 25 5.30 -48.05 -81.12
N LEU A 26 6.39 -47.82 -81.85
CA LEU A 26 6.41 -47.15 -83.14
C LEU A 26 6.68 -48.11 -84.31
N ALA A 27 7.15 -49.35 -84.08
CA ALA A 27 7.52 -50.27 -85.16
C ALA A 27 6.34 -50.67 -86.07
N HIS A 28 5.11 -50.65 -85.55
CA HIS A 28 3.90 -50.95 -86.33
C HIS A 28 3.51 -49.82 -87.30
N LEU A 29 4.00 -48.59 -87.11
CA LEU A 29 3.76 -47.43 -87.99
C LEU A 29 4.75 -47.34 -89.15
N ALA A 30 5.86 -48.08 -89.10
CA ALA A 30 6.88 -48.06 -90.14
C ALA A 30 6.35 -48.55 -91.51
N GLY A 31 5.52 -49.59 -91.53
CA GLY A 31 4.91 -50.12 -92.76
C GLY A 31 3.96 -49.12 -93.45
N PRO A 32 2.96 -48.57 -92.74
CA PRO A 32 2.07 -47.54 -93.27
C PRO A 32 2.80 -46.28 -93.75
N LEU A 33 3.78 -45.78 -92.98
CA LEU A 33 4.55 -44.58 -93.34
C LEU A 33 5.42 -44.80 -94.58
N THR A 34 6.08 -45.97 -94.69
CA THR A 34 6.83 -46.36 -95.88
C THR A 34 5.93 -46.39 -97.12
N ASN A 35 4.72 -46.95 -97.01
CA ASN A 35 3.78 -46.99 -98.12
C ASN A 35 3.24 -45.60 -98.48
N GLN A 36 3.03 -44.72 -97.50
CA GLN A 36 2.60 -43.34 -97.75
C GLN A 36 3.67 -42.52 -98.47
N ILE A 37 4.94 -42.65 -98.07
CA ILE A 37 6.05 -41.97 -98.73
C ILE A 37 6.32 -42.57 -100.11
N LYS A 38 6.27 -43.90 -100.28
CA LYS A 38 6.35 -44.55 -101.60
C LYS A 38 5.26 -44.06 -102.55
N ARG A 39 4.03 -43.82 -102.07
CA ARG A 39 2.95 -43.23 -102.88
C ARG A 39 3.19 -41.76 -103.22
N LYS A 40 3.63 -40.94 -102.26
CA LYS A 40 3.91 -39.52 -102.49
C LYS A 40 5.06 -39.30 -103.46
N LEU A 41 6.11 -40.13 -103.38
CA LEU A 41 7.32 -40.04 -104.19
C LEU A 41 7.35 -41.06 -105.34
N ALA A 42 6.19 -41.63 -105.72
CA ALA A 42 6.09 -42.67 -106.75
C ALA A 42 6.70 -42.26 -108.10
N ALA A 43 6.66 -40.96 -108.44
CA ALA A 43 7.25 -40.45 -109.67
C ALA A 43 8.79 -40.41 -109.66
N GLN A 44 9.42 -40.41 -108.47
CA GLN A 44 10.87 -40.35 -108.29
C GLN A 44 11.49 -41.73 -107.98
N ILE A 45 10.66 -42.69 -107.55
CA ILE A 45 11.06 -44.07 -107.26
C ILE A 45 10.80 -44.93 -108.51
N THR A 46 11.73 -44.92 -109.47
CA THR A 46 11.58 -45.72 -110.71
C THR A 46 12.13 -47.13 -110.59
N ASP A 47 13.05 -47.36 -109.64
CA ASP A 47 13.86 -48.58 -109.52
C ASP A 47 13.69 -49.21 -108.11
N ASP A 48 13.88 -50.53 -107.99
CA ASP A 48 13.84 -51.26 -106.70
C ASP A 48 14.83 -50.71 -105.65
N GLU A 49 15.92 -50.08 -106.10
CA GLU A 49 16.88 -49.38 -105.23
C GLU A 49 16.28 -48.13 -104.59
N GLY A 50 15.46 -47.38 -105.33
CA GLY A 50 14.71 -46.23 -104.80
C GLY A 50 13.74 -46.66 -103.71
N ALA A 51 13.08 -47.81 -103.88
CA ALA A 51 12.17 -48.35 -102.89
C ALA A 51 12.88 -48.80 -101.60
N LYS A 52 14.11 -49.32 -101.72
CA LYS A 52 14.98 -49.66 -100.58
C LYS A 52 15.48 -48.42 -99.83
N ILE A 53 15.79 -47.33 -100.53
CA ILE A 53 16.22 -46.06 -99.91
C ILE A 53 15.12 -45.50 -99.01
N VAL A 54 13.87 -45.49 -99.48
CA VAL A 54 12.73 -45.05 -98.67
C VAL A 54 12.56 -45.92 -97.43
N GLU A 55 12.67 -47.25 -97.58
CA GLU A 55 12.50 -48.19 -96.48
C GLU A 55 13.61 -48.05 -95.42
N GLN A 56 14.86 -47.83 -95.84
CA GLN A 56 15.99 -47.58 -94.94
C GLN A 56 15.83 -46.24 -94.18
N GLU A 57 15.52 -45.15 -94.88
CA GLU A 57 15.36 -43.83 -94.24
C GLU A 57 14.17 -43.79 -93.29
N VAL A 58 13.07 -44.47 -93.63
CA VAL A 58 11.92 -44.60 -92.72
C VAL A 58 12.29 -45.45 -91.51
N GLN A 59 13.01 -46.58 -91.68
CA GLN A 59 13.45 -47.37 -90.53
C GLN A 59 14.43 -46.61 -89.62
N ASP A 60 15.37 -45.87 -90.19
CA ASP A 60 16.33 -45.07 -89.43
C ASP A 60 15.62 -43.90 -88.71
N PHE A 61 14.65 -43.26 -89.35
CA PHE A 61 13.80 -42.23 -88.74
C PHE A 61 13.02 -42.78 -87.53
N MET A 62 12.46 -43.99 -87.65
CA MET A 62 11.70 -44.62 -86.57
C MET A 62 12.57 -45.12 -85.41
N ARG A 63 13.85 -45.43 -85.68
CA ARG A 63 14.84 -45.78 -84.64
C ARG A 63 15.34 -44.55 -83.88
N LEU A 64 15.50 -43.42 -84.56
CA LEU A 64 16.10 -42.22 -83.99
C LEU A 64 15.08 -41.34 -83.23
N ASN A 65 13.82 -41.36 -83.63
CA ASN A 65 12.79 -40.50 -83.04
C ASN A 65 11.85 -41.27 -82.11
N THR A 66 11.70 -40.77 -80.88
CA THR A 66 10.76 -41.30 -79.88
C THR A 66 9.34 -40.73 -80.03
N TYR A 67 9.16 -39.63 -80.79
CA TYR A 67 7.87 -39.01 -81.12
C TYR A 67 7.92 -38.39 -82.52
N ILE A 68 6.81 -38.39 -83.27
CA ILE A 68 6.73 -37.90 -84.65
C ILE A 68 5.92 -36.58 -84.68
N ARG A 69 6.52 -35.47 -85.13
CA ARG A 69 5.81 -34.20 -85.43
C ARG A 69 5.80 -33.93 -86.94
N GLU A 70 4.87 -33.10 -87.42
CA GLU A 70 4.71 -32.78 -88.86
C GLU A 70 5.98 -32.17 -89.48
N HIS A 71 6.70 -31.33 -88.73
CA HIS A 71 7.98 -30.77 -89.18
C HIS A 71 9.04 -31.85 -89.43
N ASP A 72 9.04 -32.92 -88.62
CA ASP A 72 10.00 -34.02 -88.73
C ASP A 72 9.68 -34.92 -89.93
N LEU A 73 8.39 -35.07 -90.28
CA LEU A 73 7.95 -35.70 -91.53
C LEU A 73 8.39 -34.90 -92.76
N GLY A 74 8.29 -33.57 -92.72
CA GLY A 74 8.80 -32.72 -93.80
C GLY A 74 10.32 -32.81 -93.97
N MET A 75 11.07 -32.97 -92.88
CA MET A 75 12.51 -33.21 -92.92
C MET A 75 12.87 -34.60 -93.47
N LEU A 76 12.09 -35.63 -93.14
CA LEU A 76 12.23 -36.97 -93.70
C LEU A 76 11.97 -36.98 -95.21
N GLU A 77 10.90 -36.32 -95.66
CA GLU A 77 10.56 -36.18 -97.09
C GLU A 77 11.70 -35.50 -97.85
N ARG A 78 12.21 -34.36 -97.36
CA ARG A 78 13.36 -33.68 -97.99
C ARG A 78 14.64 -34.51 -98.00
N ARG A 79 14.89 -35.30 -96.95
CA ARG A 79 16.07 -36.18 -96.89
C ARG A 79 15.96 -37.31 -97.91
N ILE A 80 14.76 -37.89 -98.07
CA ILE A 80 14.48 -38.91 -99.08
C ILE A 80 14.57 -38.33 -100.49
N GLU A 81 14.00 -37.16 -100.76
CA GLU A 81 14.11 -36.46 -102.05
C GLU A 81 15.56 -36.14 -102.40
N ALA A 82 16.34 -35.63 -101.44
CA ALA A 82 17.77 -35.35 -101.65
C ALA A 82 18.56 -36.63 -101.98
N ARG A 83 18.24 -37.76 -101.31
CA ARG A 83 18.90 -39.04 -101.54
C ARG A 83 18.45 -39.72 -102.84
N LEU A 84 17.20 -39.55 -103.24
CA LEU A 84 16.69 -39.98 -104.55
C LEU A 84 17.29 -39.13 -105.68
N LEU A 85 17.42 -37.81 -105.52
CA LEU A 85 18.08 -36.93 -106.49
C LEU A 85 19.60 -37.19 -106.60
N GLN A 86 20.25 -37.62 -105.52
CA GLN A 86 21.65 -38.05 -105.57
C GLN A 86 21.83 -39.42 -106.25
N ASN A 87 20.84 -40.32 -106.13
CA ASN A 87 20.90 -41.68 -106.69
C ASN A 87 20.20 -41.84 -108.04
N ALA A 88 19.45 -40.83 -108.51
CA ALA A 88 18.99 -40.76 -109.88
C ALA A 88 20.23 -40.75 -110.78
N LYS A 89 20.45 -41.88 -111.46
CA LYS A 89 21.61 -42.20 -112.29
C LYS A 89 22.12 -40.94 -113.00
N ARG A 90 23.22 -40.40 -112.48
CA ARG A 90 23.99 -39.35 -113.13
C ARG A 90 24.64 -39.98 -114.35
N ASP A 91 24.03 -39.78 -115.51
CA ASP A 91 24.73 -40.00 -116.77
C ASP A 91 25.93 -39.05 -116.84
N ALA A 92 27.01 -39.55 -117.45
CA ALA A 92 28.40 -39.07 -117.39
C ALA A 92 28.67 -37.63 -117.92
N THR A 93 27.66 -36.78 -118.04
CA THR A 93 27.77 -35.36 -118.38
C THR A 93 26.64 -34.59 -117.68
N GLY A 94 26.88 -34.16 -116.43
CA GLY A 94 25.90 -33.49 -115.60
C GLY A 94 25.49 -32.10 -116.11
N ASN A 95 24.52 -32.05 -117.03
CA ASN A 95 23.72 -30.85 -117.35
C ASN A 95 22.35 -31.25 -117.92
N LEU A 96 21.27 -30.74 -117.31
CA LEU A 96 19.91 -30.82 -117.85
C LEU A 96 19.80 -29.93 -119.10
N ALA A 97 19.64 -30.53 -120.28
CA ALA A 97 19.43 -29.81 -121.52
C ALA A 97 17.94 -29.54 -121.75
N VAL A 98 17.48 -28.32 -121.45
CA VAL A 98 16.25 -27.75 -122.01
C VAL A 98 16.66 -26.70 -123.05
N PRO A 99 16.22 -26.80 -124.32
CA PRO A 99 16.66 -25.89 -125.39
C PRO A 99 16.04 -24.48 -125.24
N LEU A 100 16.89 -23.46 -125.05
CA LEU A 100 16.54 -22.04 -125.00
C LEU A 100 16.04 -21.53 -126.35
N SER A 101 14.80 -21.02 -126.39
CA SER A 101 14.20 -20.41 -127.57
C SER A 101 14.61 -18.94 -127.76
N LYS A 102 14.52 -18.45 -129.01
CA LYS A 102 14.91 -17.12 -129.54
C LYS A 102 14.33 -15.88 -128.83
N THR A 103 13.63 -16.03 -127.70
CA THR A 103 13.09 -14.92 -126.89
C THR A 103 14.10 -14.36 -125.89
N MET A 104 15.16 -15.09 -125.55
CA MET A 104 16.23 -14.63 -124.63
C MET A 104 17.24 -13.68 -125.30
N GLN A 105 17.45 -13.78 -126.61
CA GLN A 105 18.37 -12.87 -127.34
C GLN A 105 17.79 -11.44 -127.51
N LYS A 106 16.46 -11.26 -127.50
CA LYS A 106 15.84 -9.92 -127.46
C LYS A 106 15.82 -9.29 -126.07
N LYS A 107 16.05 -10.07 -125.00
CA LYS A 107 16.20 -9.54 -123.62
C LYS A 107 17.62 -9.06 -123.32
N GLN A 108 18.63 -9.50 -124.08
CA GLN A 108 20.00 -8.99 -123.97
C GLN A 108 20.20 -7.61 -124.61
N VAL A 109 19.42 -7.24 -125.63
CA VAL A 109 19.49 -5.89 -126.24
C VAL A 109 18.79 -4.82 -125.38
N ILE A 110 17.89 -5.22 -124.47
CA ILE A 110 17.30 -4.33 -123.46
C ILE A 110 18.22 -4.19 -122.22
N ALA A 111 19.25 -5.03 -122.09
CA ALA A 111 20.22 -4.96 -120.99
C ALA A 111 21.31 -3.89 -121.21
N ASP A 112 21.45 -3.36 -122.44
CA ASP A 112 22.34 -2.24 -122.79
C ASP A 112 21.58 -0.94 -123.10
N ASP A 113 20.30 -0.87 -122.72
CA ASP A 113 19.50 0.36 -122.79
C ASP A 113 19.98 1.34 -121.70
N GLU A 114 20.24 2.59 -122.09
CA GLU A 114 20.72 3.64 -121.17
C GLU A 114 19.73 3.88 -120.02
N TRP A 115 18.43 3.66 -120.27
CA TRP A 115 17.40 3.69 -119.24
C TRP A 115 17.53 2.56 -118.22
N ALA A 116 17.90 1.35 -118.64
CA ALA A 116 18.13 0.23 -117.72
C ALA A 116 19.33 0.50 -116.81
N ARG A 117 20.37 1.19 -117.32
CA ARG A 117 21.52 1.63 -116.51
C ARG A 117 21.14 2.72 -115.50
N ILE A 118 20.29 3.67 -115.88
CA ILE A 118 19.76 4.70 -114.96
C ILE A 118 18.92 4.04 -113.85
N TYR A 119 18.04 3.10 -114.18
CA TYR A 119 17.26 2.36 -113.18
C TYR A 119 18.14 1.53 -112.25
N ALA A 120 19.16 0.85 -112.78
CA ALA A 120 20.13 0.11 -111.95
C ALA A 120 20.91 1.04 -111.01
N PHE A 121 21.32 2.22 -111.49
CA PHE A 121 21.96 3.24 -110.65
C PHE A 121 21.02 3.78 -109.56
N GLN A 122 19.77 4.12 -109.90
CA GLN A 122 18.77 4.57 -108.91
C GLN A 122 18.45 3.49 -107.88
N HIS A 123 18.39 2.23 -108.28
CA HIS A 123 18.26 1.11 -107.34
C HIS A 123 19.48 0.97 -106.43
N ALA A 124 20.70 1.07 -106.99
CA ALA A 124 21.92 1.01 -106.19
C ALA A 124 22.04 2.19 -105.21
N GLU A 125 21.64 3.40 -105.63
CA GLU A 125 21.60 4.59 -104.79
C GLU A 125 20.52 4.46 -103.69
N ALA A 126 19.34 3.92 -104.02
CA ALA A 126 18.30 3.64 -103.03
C ALA A 126 18.72 2.56 -102.03
N GLU A 127 19.40 1.50 -102.48
CA GLU A 127 19.98 0.46 -101.61
C GLU A 127 21.07 1.03 -100.71
N GLU A 128 21.93 1.92 -101.23
CA GLU A 128 22.95 2.60 -100.44
C GLU A 128 22.32 3.56 -99.41
N GLU A 129 21.28 4.30 -99.79
CA GLU A 129 20.55 5.17 -98.88
C GLU A 129 19.81 4.36 -97.81
N GLU A 130 19.19 3.25 -98.16
CA GLU A 130 18.60 2.31 -97.21
C GLU A 130 19.64 1.71 -96.27
N ALA A 131 20.81 1.31 -96.78
CA ALA A 131 21.91 0.81 -95.96
C ALA A 131 22.42 1.89 -94.99
N ARG A 132 22.58 3.14 -95.46
CA ARG A 132 22.94 4.29 -94.60
C ARG A 132 21.86 4.58 -93.56
N ARG A 133 20.58 4.51 -93.92
CA ARG A 133 19.45 4.67 -92.98
C ARG A 133 19.42 3.55 -91.94
N ARG A 134 19.63 2.29 -92.34
CA ARG A 134 19.74 1.14 -91.42
C ARG A 134 20.93 1.30 -90.49
N ALA A 135 22.11 1.68 -91.01
CA ALA A 135 23.30 1.94 -90.19
C ALA A 135 23.06 3.05 -89.15
N ARG A 136 22.44 4.17 -89.55
CA ARG A 136 22.05 5.25 -88.63
C ARG A 136 21.06 4.78 -87.56
N ARG A 137 20.04 4.00 -87.93
CA ARG A 137 19.11 3.40 -86.96
C ARG A 137 19.80 2.45 -86.00
N THR A 138 20.73 1.61 -86.48
CA THR A 138 21.49 0.72 -85.59
C THR A 138 22.37 1.51 -84.63
N GLN A 139 23.02 2.59 -85.08
CA GLN A 139 23.80 3.47 -84.21
C GLN A 139 22.92 4.17 -83.18
N GLN A 140 21.74 4.67 -83.57
CA GLN A 140 20.78 5.25 -82.62
C GLN A 140 20.30 4.24 -81.59
N ILE A 141 19.99 3.01 -82.00
CA ILE A 141 19.57 1.93 -81.08
C ILE A 141 20.71 1.57 -80.12
N LEU A 142 21.96 1.51 -80.59
CA LEU A 142 23.12 1.26 -79.73
C LEU A 142 23.31 2.40 -78.71
N GLY A 143 23.26 3.65 -79.15
CA GLY A 143 23.35 4.81 -78.24
C GLY A 143 22.20 4.83 -77.21
N MET A 144 20.97 4.50 -77.60
CA MET A 144 19.85 4.37 -76.66
C MET A 144 20.03 3.21 -75.68
N ARG A 145 20.64 2.10 -76.10
CA ARG A 145 20.93 0.98 -75.20
C ARG A 145 22.00 1.35 -74.18
N GLU A 146 23.02 2.09 -74.60
CA GLU A 146 24.06 2.59 -73.70
C GLU A 146 23.48 3.54 -72.64
N THR A 147 22.65 4.51 -73.04
CA THR A 147 22.02 5.43 -72.08
C THR A 147 21.05 4.72 -71.13
N LEU A 148 20.27 3.75 -71.61
CA LEU A 148 19.42 2.93 -70.73
C LEU A 148 20.25 2.09 -69.76
N ALA A 149 21.37 1.53 -70.21
CA ALA A 149 22.27 0.77 -69.34
C ALA A 149 22.91 1.66 -68.26
N GLU A 150 23.26 2.90 -68.58
CA GLU A 150 23.72 3.89 -67.61
C GLU A 150 22.65 4.24 -66.59
N GLN A 151 21.40 4.49 -67.02
CA GLN A 151 20.28 4.77 -66.12
C GLN A 151 19.96 3.59 -65.19
N ILE A 152 20.03 2.36 -65.69
CA ILE A 152 19.85 1.15 -64.87
C ILE A 152 20.96 1.06 -63.82
N LYS A 153 22.23 1.27 -64.21
CA LYS A 153 23.36 1.26 -63.27
C LYS A 153 23.25 2.35 -62.21
N GLU A 154 22.85 3.57 -62.59
CA GLU A 154 22.65 4.67 -61.66
C GLU A 154 21.53 4.35 -60.66
N ARG A 155 20.42 3.78 -61.15
CA ARG A 155 19.32 3.34 -60.29
C ARG A 155 19.75 2.23 -59.34
N GLU A 156 20.45 1.20 -59.82
CA GLU A 156 20.97 0.13 -58.96
C GLU A 156 21.95 0.65 -57.91
N ALA A 157 22.82 1.61 -58.28
CA ALA A 157 23.73 2.26 -57.35
C ALA A 157 22.98 3.08 -56.28
N ARG A 158 21.92 3.79 -56.67
CA ARG A 158 21.05 4.50 -55.72
C ARG A 158 20.32 3.53 -54.80
N GLU A 159 19.70 2.47 -55.32
CA GLU A 159 19.00 1.47 -54.51
C GLU A 159 19.95 0.76 -53.53
N ARG A 160 21.22 0.52 -53.91
CA ARG A 160 22.22 -0.01 -52.97
C ARG A 160 22.55 0.97 -51.85
N ARG A 161 22.76 2.25 -52.18
CA ARG A 161 23.01 3.29 -51.16
C ARG A 161 21.83 3.44 -50.20
N GLU A 162 20.60 3.46 -50.71
CA GLU A 162 19.39 3.53 -49.90
C GLU A 162 19.25 2.31 -48.97
N ARG A 163 19.61 1.10 -49.44
CA ARG A 163 19.65 -0.10 -48.59
C ARG A 163 20.72 -0.02 -47.51
N GLU A 164 21.93 0.39 -47.84
CA GLU A 164 23.02 0.57 -46.88
C GLU A 164 22.68 1.65 -45.83
N GLU A 165 22.03 2.75 -46.24
CA GLU A 165 21.56 3.79 -45.33
C GLU A 165 20.43 3.29 -44.42
N ALA A 166 19.48 2.53 -44.96
CA ALA A 166 18.40 1.90 -44.18
C ALA A 166 18.94 0.87 -43.18
N GLU A 167 19.91 0.04 -43.57
CA GLU A 167 20.57 -0.91 -42.67
C GLU A 167 21.31 -0.18 -41.53
N ARG A 168 22.05 0.89 -41.85
CA ARG A 168 22.73 1.71 -40.83
C ARG A 168 21.75 2.39 -39.88
N TYR A 169 20.63 2.90 -40.40
CA TYR A 169 19.60 3.51 -39.58
C TYR A 169 18.96 2.47 -38.64
N HIS A 170 18.63 1.28 -39.17
CA HIS A 170 18.11 0.19 -38.36
C HIS A 170 19.08 -0.26 -37.27
N GLU A 171 20.38 -0.37 -37.59
CA GLU A 171 21.41 -0.66 -36.58
C GLU A 171 21.52 0.41 -35.49
N GLN A 172 21.32 1.69 -35.84
CA GLN A 172 21.30 2.79 -34.88
C GLN A 172 20.08 2.71 -33.98
N GLU A 173 18.88 2.52 -34.54
CA GLU A 173 17.64 2.35 -33.77
C GLU A 173 17.74 1.16 -32.81
N MET A 174 18.31 0.02 -33.26
CA MET A 174 18.48 -1.15 -32.40
C MET A 174 19.47 -0.89 -31.25
N LYS A 175 20.52 -0.09 -31.47
CA LYS A 175 21.45 0.31 -30.40
C LYS A 175 20.79 1.28 -29.42
N GLU A 176 20.01 2.24 -29.90
CA GLU A 176 19.26 3.18 -29.08
C GLU A 176 18.21 2.45 -28.23
N LEU A 177 17.48 1.51 -28.82
CA LEU A 177 16.50 0.68 -28.13
C LEU A 177 17.17 -0.18 -27.05
N ALA A 178 18.30 -0.84 -27.36
CA ALA A 178 19.04 -1.61 -26.38
C ALA A 178 19.60 -0.74 -25.23
N ALA A 179 20.07 0.47 -25.53
CA ALA A 179 20.53 1.43 -24.52
C ALA A 179 19.37 1.88 -23.61
N TRP A 180 18.21 2.17 -24.20
CA TRP A 180 17.01 2.55 -23.45
C TRP A 180 16.50 1.39 -22.58
N GLU A 181 16.48 0.16 -23.09
CA GLU A 181 16.11 -1.03 -22.30
C GLU A 181 17.06 -1.24 -21.11
N ALA A 182 18.37 -1.05 -21.33
CA ALA A 182 19.36 -1.12 -20.26
C ALA A 182 19.17 -0.03 -19.21
N GLU A 183 18.85 1.20 -19.62
CA GLU A 183 18.51 2.30 -18.71
C GLU A 183 17.25 2.00 -17.90
N GLN A 184 16.18 1.51 -18.55
CA GLN A 184 14.95 1.11 -17.86
C GLN A 184 15.20 -0.03 -16.86
N ALA A 185 16.03 -1.01 -17.21
CA ALA A 185 16.42 -2.07 -16.31
C ALA A 185 17.19 -1.54 -15.09
N ARG A 186 18.11 -0.57 -15.29
CA ARG A 186 18.80 0.11 -14.19
C ARG A 186 17.85 0.88 -13.28
N VAL A 187 16.92 1.65 -13.85
CA VAL A 187 15.92 2.40 -13.06
C VAL A 187 15.03 1.45 -12.26
N ARG A 188 14.65 0.29 -12.82
CA ARG A 188 13.90 -0.74 -12.07
C ARG A 188 14.73 -1.33 -10.94
N ALA A 189 15.98 -1.69 -11.20
CA ALA A 189 16.89 -2.22 -10.17
C ALA A 189 17.11 -1.21 -9.03
N GLU A 190 17.31 0.07 -9.33
CA GLU A 190 17.44 1.13 -8.32
C GLU A 190 16.15 1.31 -7.51
N ARG A 191 14.98 1.20 -8.14
CA ARG A 191 13.69 1.26 -7.44
C ARG A 191 13.49 0.07 -6.52
N GLU A 192 13.85 -1.13 -6.98
CA GLU A 192 13.80 -2.35 -6.18
C GLU A 192 14.78 -2.29 -5.00
N GLU A 193 15.99 -1.78 -5.21
CA GLU A 193 16.98 -1.58 -4.15
C GLU A 193 16.47 -0.57 -3.11
N LYS A 194 15.94 0.58 -3.55
CA LYS A 194 15.33 1.57 -2.65
C LYS A 194 14.15 0.97 -1.86
N ALA A 195 13.28 0.22 -2.53
CA ALA A 195 12.16 -0.45 -1.87
C ALA A 195 12.63 -1.48 -0.84
N ARG A 196 13.70 -2.22 -1.16
CA ARG A 196 14.33 -3.18 -0.24
C ARG A 196 14.94 -2.47 0.97
N ARG A 197 15.68 -1.38 0.78
CA ARG A 197 16.23 -0.57 1.88
C ARG A 197 15.13 -0.02 2.80
N ILE A 198 14.06 0.53 2.23
CA ILE A 198 12.90 1.01 3.01
C ILE A 198 12.25 -0.14 3.81
N LYS A 199 12.19 -1.35 3.23
CA LYS A 199 11.68 -2.52 3.93
C LYS A 199 12.59 -2.92 5.09
N GLU A 200 13.91 -3.01 4.85
CA GLU A 200 14.91 -3.31 5.89
C GLU A 200 14.88 -2.27 7.02
N GLU A 201 14.76 -0.98 6.70
CA GLU A 201 14.60 0.09 7.69
C GLU A 201 13.32 -0.06 8.52
N ARG A 202 12.19 -0.41 7.89
CA ARG A 202 10.93 -0.66 8.59
C ARG A 202 10.99 -1.89 9.49
N ASP A 203 11.59 -2.97 9.00
CA ASP A 203 11.78 -4.20 9.77
C ASP A 203 12.66 -3.91 11.00
N ALA A 204 13.75 -3.15 10.84
CA ALA A 204 14.61 -2.70 11.94
C ALA A 204 13.86 -1.79 12.96
N GLN A 205 13.00 -0.88 12.50
CA GLN A 205 12.16 -0.06 13.38
C GLN A 205 11.17 -0.92 14.19
N ILE A 206 10.58 -1.95 13.56
CA ILE A 206 9.67 -2.87 14.25
C ILE A 206 10.42 -3.66 15.31
N GLU A 207 11.62 -4.14 15.01
CA GLU A 207 12.49 -4.83 15.96
C GLU A 207 12.90 -3.92 17.14
N GLU A 208 13.29 -2.67 16.86
CA GLU A 208 13.65 -1.68 17.89
C GLU A 208 12.46 -1.36 18.81
N ILE A 209 11.27 -1.13 18.25
CA ILE A 209 10.04 -0.93 19.05
C ILE A 209 9.71 -2.20 19.86
N GLY A 210 9.91 -3.37 19.28
CA GLY A 210 9.74 -4.66 19.95
C GLY A 210 10.66 -4.80 21.16
N ALA A 211 11.95 -4.48 20.98
CA ALA A 211 12.95 -4.50 22.04
C ALA A 211 12.62 -3.48 23.14
N LEU A 212 12.26 -2.25 22.79
CA LEU A 212 11.87 -1.22 23.75
C LEU A 212 10.63 -1.62 24.57
N ARG A 213 9.64 -2.24 23.93
CA ARG A 213 8.47 -2.79 24.63
C ARG A 213 8.85 -3.95 25.56
N ALA A 214 9.79 -4.80 25.17
CA ALA A 214 10.28 -5.87 26.03
C ALA A 214 10.99 -5.30 27.27
N THR A 215 11.87 -4.30 27.09
CA THR A 215 12.53 -3.63 28.22
C THR A 215 11.55 -2.93 29.14
N ILE A 216 10.51 -2.27 28.60
CA ILE A 216 9.47 -1.64 29.43
C ILE A 216 8.73 -2.70 30.26
N ARG A 217 8.34 -3.83 29.66
CA ARG A 217 7.68 -4.91 30.38
C ARG A 217 8.56 -5.53 31.45
N GLU A 218 9.86 -5.66 31.19
CA GLU A 218 10.82 -6.13 32.19
C GLU A 218 10.95 -5.13 33.35
N THR A 219 10.99 -3.82 33.07
CA THR A 219 11.01 -2.81 34.13
C THR A 219 9.70 -2.77 34.92
N GLU A 220 8.55 -2.88 34.26
CA GLU A 220 7.24 -2.96 34.92
C GLU A 220 7.15 -4.20 35.81
N ALA A 221 7.63 -5.36 35.34
CA ALA A 221 7.66 -6.58 36.14
C ALA A 221 8.56 -6.44 37.38
N LEU A 222 9.73 -5.80 37.25
CA LEU A 222 10.61 -5.51 38.38
C LEU A 222 9.99 -4.51 39.37
N GLU A 223 9.30 -3.48 38.86
CA GLU A 223 8.56 -2.52 39.70
C GLU A 223 7.41 -3.19 40.45
N ASP A 224 6.66 -4.07 39.80
CA ASP A 224 5.59 -4.86 40.42
C ASP A 224 6.14 -5.81 41.49
N GLU A 225 7.27 -6.49 41.23
CA GLU A 225 7.94 -7.32 42.23
C GLU A 225 8.38 -6.49 43.45
N LEU A 226 9.00 -5.33 43.23
CA LEU A 226 9.39 -4.41 44.29
C LEU A 226 8.18 -3.92 45.09
N PHE A 227 7.10 -3.53 44.42
CA PHE A 227 5.86 -3.09 45.05
C PHE A 227 5.23 -4.21 45.90
N MET A 228 5.18 -5.43 45.38
CA MET A 228 4.69 -6.59 46.12
C MET A 228 5.57 -6.86 47.34
N THR A 229 6.90 -6.78 47.22
CA THR A 229 7.78 -6.94 48.38
C THR A 229 7.53 -5.87 49.45
N GLN A 230 7.30 -4.61 49.06
CA GLN A 230 6.95 -3.53 49.98
C GLN A 230 5.62 -3.80 50.70
N ILE A 231 4.57 -4.19 49.98
CA ILE A 231 3.29 -4.58 50.59
C ILE A 231 3.49 -5.71 51.60
N THR A 232 4.26 -6.74 51.27
CA THR A 232 4.49 -7.84 52.23
C THR A 232 5.25 -7.38 53.48
N LEU A 233 6.17 -6.43 53.35
CA LEU A 233 6.89 -5.83 54.48
C LEU A 233 5.96 -4.97 55.34
N GLU A 234 5.09 -4.17 54.71
CA GLU A 234 4.07 -3.38 55.40
C GLU A 234 3.06 -4.25 56.13
N GLN A 235 2.56 -5.31 55.50
CA GLN A 235 1.69 -6.30 56.14
C GLN A 235 2.38 -6.96 57.34
N LYS A 236 3.66 -7.36 57.21
CA LYS A 236 4.43 -7.90 58.33
C LYS A 236 4.59 -6.88 59.46
N LYS A 237 4.81 -5.61 59.15
CA LYS A 237 4.90 -4.53 60.16
C LYS A 237 3.54 -4.32 60.84
N ALA A 238 2.45 -4.29 60.09
CA ALA A 238 1.09 -4.14 60.62
C ALA A 238 0.72 -5.32 61.53
N MET A 239 1.01 -6.56 61.11
CA MET A 239 0.80 -7.76 61.94
C MET A 239 1.60 -7.70 63.25
N LYS A 240 2.88 -7.27 63.20
CA LYS A 240 3.68 -7.07 64.41
C LYS A 240 3.10 -6.00 65.33
N ALA A 241 2.65 -4.87 64.78
CA ALA A 241 2.01 -3.81 65.56
C ALA A 241 0.71 -4.28 66.21
N GLU A 242 -0.11 -5.08 65.50
CA GLU A 242 -1.31 -5.69 66.09
C GLU A 242 -0.98 -6.69 67.21
N GLU A 243 0.05 -7.51 67.03
CA GLU A 243 0.52 -8.43 68.08
C GLU A 243 1.01 -7.69 69.32
N GLU A 244 1.79 -6.61 69.14
CA GLU A 244 2.24 -5.74 70.23
C GLU A 244 1.05 -5.09 70.95
N LEU A 245 0.05 -4.61 70.20
CA LEU A 245 -1.15 -4.01 70.77
C LEU A 245 -1.99 -5.04 71.54
N LYS A 246 -2.12 -6.27 71.03
CA LYS A 246 -2.75 -7.39 71.76
C LYS A 246 -2.00 -7.74 73.04
N ARG A 247 -0.66 -7.74 73.01
CA ARG A 247 0.17 -7.95 74.21
C ARG A 247 -0.06 -6.84 75.23
N GLN A 248 -0.04 -5.58 74.81
CA GLN A 248 -0.31 -4.43 75.69
C GLN A 248 -1.72 -4.51 76.30
N GLN A 249 -2.73 -4.86 75.50
CA GLN A 249 -4.10 -5.07 76.00
C GLN A 249 -4.17 -6.23 77.00
N HIS A 250 -3.47 -7.33 76.74
CA HIS A 250 -3.40 -8.45 77.68
C HIS A 250 -2.71 -8.04 78.99
N GLU A 251 -1.57 -7.36 78.92
CA GLU A 251 -0.88 -6.83 80.10
C GLU A 251 -1.76 -5.85 80.88
N MET A 252 -2.49 -4.96 80.19
CA MET A 252 -3.45 -4.05 80.82
C MET A 252 -4.58 -4.81 81.52
N LEU A 253 -5.14 -5.85 80.88
CA LEU A 253 -6.16 -6.70 81.49
C LEU A 253 -5.65 -7.42 82.73
N GLU A 254 -4.42 -7.94 82.70
CA GLU A 254 -3.79 -8.56 83.87
C GLU A 254 -3.56 -7.55 84.99
N ARG A 255 -3.15 -6.31 84.68
CA ARG A 255 -3.07 -5.22 85.66
C ARG A 255 -4.43 -4.91 86.29
N ILE A 256 -5.48 -4.78 85.47
CA ILE A 256 -6.85 -4.55 85.95
C ILE A 256 -7.32 -5.71 86.84
N LYS A 257 -7.02 -6.97 86.49
CA LYS A 257 -7.33 -8.13 87.35
C LYS A 257 -6.61 -8.04 88.69
N ALA A 258 -5.31 -7.73 88.68
CA ALA A 258 -4.52 -7.57 89.91
C ALA A 258 -5.05 -6.41 90.78
N GLU A 259 -5.41 -5.27 90.19
CA GLU A 259 -6.03 -4.14 90.90
C GLU A 259 -7.40 -4.50 91.47
N ASN A 260 -8.22 -5.26 90.73
CA ASN A 260 -9.50 -5.76 91.21
C ASN A 260 -9.33 -6.75 92.38
N GLU A 261 -8.33 -7.62 92.34
CA GLU A 261 -8.00 -8.52 93.45
C GLU A 261 -7.50 -7.74 94.67
N ALA A 262 -6.63 -6.75 94.48
CA ALA A 262 -6.19 -5.85 95.54
C ALA A 262 -7.38 -5.11 96.16
N THR A 263 -8.29 -4.59 95.34
CA THR A 263 -9.51 -3.92 95.79
C THR A 263 -10.42 -4.88 96.57
N LYS A 264 -10.55 -6.13 96.13
CA LYS A 264 -11.30 -7.17 96.88
C LYS A 264 -10.66 -7.46 98.23
N ARG A 265 -9.32 -7.52 98.32
CA ARG A 265 -8.59 -7.69 99.59
C ARG A 265 -8.83 -6.50 100.51
N MET A 266 -8.65 -5.27 100.03
CA MET A 266 -8.93 -4.04 100.79
C MET A 266 -10.37 -4.00 101.32
N ARG A 267 -11.36 -4.42 100.51
CA ARG A 267 -12.76 -4.51 100.96
C ARG A 267 -12.98 -5.58 102.04
N ARG A 268 -12.27 -6.71 101.97
CA ARG A 268 -12.36 -7.74 103.02
C ARG A 268 -11.70 -7.25 104.31
N GLU A 269 -10.52 -6.66 104.22
CA GLU A 269 -9.83 -6.07 105.37
C GLU A 269 -10.65 -4.93 105.99
N ALA A 270 -11.29 -4.08 105.19
CA ALA A 270 -12.19 -3.04 105.69
C ALA A 270 -13.39 -3.65 106.44
N LYS A 271 -14.02 -4.69 105.90
CA LYS A 271 -15.12 -5.40 106.60
C LYS A 271 -14.66 -6.08 107.88
N GLU A 272 -13.47 -6.66 107.90
CA GLU A 272 -12.90 -7.25 109.11
C GLU A 272 -12.64 -6.19 110.18
N ARG A 273 -12.12 -5.01 109.78
CA ARG A 273 -11.96 -3.87 110.71
C ARG A 273 -13.30 -3.33 111.20
N GLU A 274 -14.28 -3.16 110.32
CA GLU A 274 -15.65 -2.77 110.70
C GLU A 274 -16.22 -3.77 111.71
N TRP A 275 -16.07 -5.07 111.48
CA TRP A 275 -16.49 -6.11 112.43
C TRP A 275 -15.74 -6.04 113.75
N GLU A 276 -14.42 -5.84 113.74
CA GLU A 276 -13.63 -5.65 114.97
C GLU A 276 -14.07 -4.40 115.74
N GLU A 277 -14.37 -3.30 115.04
CA GLU A 277 -14.89 -2.07 115.62
C GLU A 277 -16.30 -2.25 116.18
N GLU A 278 -17.19 -2.96 115.48
CA GLU A 278 -18.52 -3.33 115.96
C GLU A 278 -18.44 -4.20 117.23
N VAL A 279 -17.54 -5.19 117.26
CA VAL A 279 -17.33 -6.03 118.46
C VAL A 279 -16.75 -5.22 119.61
N ARG A 280 -15.83 -4.29 119.35
CA ARG A 280 -15.31 -3.37 120.39
C ARG A 280 -16.42 -2.45 120.90
N TYR A 281 -17.20 -1.86 120.00
CA TYR A 281 -18.33 -1.01 120.33
C TYR A 281 -19.37 -1.77 121.14
N ALA A 282 -19.70 -3.01 120.77
CA ALA A 282 -20.61 -3.87 121.53
C ALA A 282 -20.09 -4.13 122.94
N LYS A 283 -18.79 -4.44 123.10
CA LYS A 283 -18.17 -4.61 124.43
C LYS A 283 -18.17 -3.32 125.25
N GLU A 284 -17.87 -2.18 124.64
CA GLU A 284 -17.91 -0.87 125.31
C GLU A 284 -19.33 -0.50 125.71
N HIS A 285 -20.31 -0.80 124.86
CA HIS A 285 -21.72 -0.59 125.10
C HIS A 285 -22.26 -1.52 126.20
N ASP A 286 -21.89 -2.81 126.18
CA ASP A 286 -22.23 -3.77 127.24
C ASP A 286 -21.61 -3.33 128.56
N ALA A 287 -20.34 -2.93 128.56
CA ALA A 287 -19.70 -2.38 129.76
C ALA A 287 -20.37 -1.07 130.25
N LEU A 288 -20.86 -0.23 129.32
CA LEU A 288 -21.64 0.95 129.66
C LEU A 288 -23.00 0.56 130.24
N MET A 289 -23.66 -0.45 129.68
CA MET A 289 -24.94 -0.97 130.16
C MET A 289 -24.79 -1.62 131.53
N ASP A 290 -23.73 -2.39 131.78
CA ASP A 290 -23.37 -2.93 133.09
C ASP A 290 -23.09 -1.80 134.09
N ARG A 291 -22.37 -0.76 133.68
CA ARG A 291 -22.18 0.44 134.52
C ARG A 291 -23.49 1.15 134.80
N GLN A 292 -24.40 1.23 133.83
CA GLN A 292 -25.72 1.83 134.03
C GLN A 292 -26.61 0.94 134.89
N GLN A 293 -26.54 -0.39 134.76
CA GLN A 293 -27.25 -1.34 135.61
C GLN A 293 -26.70 -1.27 137.03
N ALA A 294 -25.39 -1.34 137.23
CA ALA A 294 -24.74 -1.14 138.53
C ALA A 294 -25.05 0.23 139.12
N ALA A 295 -25.10 1.30 138.30
CA ALA A 295 -25.50 2.63 138.75
C ALA A 295 -27.00 2.68 139.09
N ARG A 296 -27.87 2.00 138.34
CA ARG A 296 -29.31 1.86 138.63
C ARG A 296 -29.52 1.03 139.88
N GLU A 297 -28.77 -0.04 140.07
CA GLU A 297 -28.80 -0.89 141.27
C GLU A 297 -28.29 -0.10 142.47
N ALA A 298 -27.16 0.59 142.36
CA ALA A 298 -26.66 1.49 143.40
C ALA A 298 -27.60 2.67 143.64
N GLN A 299 -28.31 3.18 142.61
CA GLN A 299 -29.35 4.19 142.77
C GLN A 299 -30.61 3.61 143.38
N VAL A 300 -30.99 2.36 143.08
CA VAL A 300 -32.13 1.66 143.67
C VAL A 300 -31.81 1.30 145.11
N GLU A 301 -30.57 0.91 145.43
CA GLU A 301 -30.08 0.73 146.79
C GLU A 301 -30.02 2.05 147.53
N LYS A 302 -29.44 3.10 146.94
CA LYS A 302 -29.50 4.46 147.49
C LYS A 302 -30.92 4.97 147.58
N LEU A 303 -31.83 4.60 146.70
CA LEU A 303 -33.25 4.95 146.74
C LEU A 303 -33.99 4.09 147.73
N LYS A 304 -33.55 2.86 148.04
CA LYS A 304 -34.07 2.03 149.12
C LYS A 304 -33.55 2.53 150.46
N GLU A 305 -32.31 2.97 150.54
CA GLU A 305 -31.71 3.63 151.70
C GLU A 305 -32.29 5.01 151.90
N TRP A 306 -32.47 5.77 150.82
CA TRP A 306 -33.15 7.05 150.79
C TRP A 306 -34.63 6.86 150.99
N GLN A 307 -35.32 5.81 150.51
CA GLN A 307 -36.71 5.50 150.87
C GLN A 307 -36.79 5.01 152.30
N ARG A 308 -35.78 4.34 152.85
CA ARG A 308 -35.71 4.04 154.28
C ARG A 308 -35.48 5.32 155.07
N GLN A 309 -34.63 6.22 154.60
CA GLN A 309 -34.38 7.54 155.20
C GLN A 309 -35.52 8.52 154.96
N ALA A 310 -36.26 8.41 153.87
CA ALA A 310 -37.39 9.22 153.45
C ALA A 310 -38.69 8.59 153.91
N GLU A 311 -38.78 7.32 154.27
CA GLU A 311 -39.83 6.82 155.16
C GLU A 311 -39.55 7.34 156.56
N ARG A 312 -38.28 7.41 156.98
CA ARG A 312 -37.88 8.06 158.25
C ARG A 312 -38.10 9.58 158.22
N GLN A 313 -37.91 10.25 157.07
CA GLN A 313 -38.02 11.72 156.91
C GLN A 313 -39.37 12.19 156.35
N ALA A 314 -40.09 11.40 155.55
CA ALA A 314 -41.49 11.65 155.16
C ALA A 314 -42.46 11.28 156.29
N LYS A 315 -42.05 10.43 157.24
CA LYS A 315 -42.63 10.45 158.60
C LYS A 315 -42.36 11.78 159.35
N ALA A 316 -41.49 12.66 158.83
CA ALA A 316 -41.00 13.84 159.55
C ALA A 316 -41.16 15.21 158.86
N ARG A 317 -41.47 15.37 157.55
CA ARG A 317 -41.85 16.68 156.94
C ARG A 317 -42.27 16.67 155.46
N PRO A 318 -43.01 17.72 154.99
CA PRO A 318 -43.82 17.72 153.77
C PRO A 318 -43.13 18.26 152.51
N GLU A 319 -43.75 17.91 151.39
CA GLU A 319 -43.39 18.07 149.98
C GLU A 319 -43.37 19.54 149.50
N ALA A 320 -42.26 20.00 148.88
CA ALA A 320 -42.27 20.95 147.76
C ALA A 320 -40.85 21.40 147.36
N LYS A 321 -40.41 21.02 146.14
CA LYS A 321 -39.74 21.86 145.11
C LYS A 321 -38.74 21.08 144.23
N ARG A 322 -39.08 20.86 142.95
CA ARG A 322 -38.13 20.53 141.86
C ARG A 322 -38.69 20.91 140.48
N TRP A 323 -38.29 22.04 139.88
CA TRP A 323 -38.37 22.32 138.42
C TRP A 323 -37.33 23.40 138.02
N VAL A 324 -36.67 23.23 136.86
CA VAL A 324 -35.77 24.21 136.19
C VAL A 324 -36.44 24.67 134.87
N SER A 325 -36.19 25.90 134.43
CA SER A 325 -37.02 26.63 133.47
C SER A 325 -36.68 26.47 131.97
N GLU A 326 -37.75 26.47 131.18
CA GLU A 326 -37.87 26.19 129.74
C GLU A 326 -37.22 27.23 128.80
N ARG A 327 -37.00 28.46 129.28
CA ARG A 327 -36.41 29.57 128.48
C ARG A 327 -34.99 29.34 127.98
N LEU A 328 -34.23 28.47 128.64
CA LEU A 328 -32.86 28.14 128.24
C LEU A 328 -32.82 27.22 127.01
N ILE A 329 -33.90 26.49 126.74
CA ILE A 329 -33.99 25.55 125.61
C ILE A 329 -34.33 26.32 124.33
N ASP A 330 -35.24 27.29 124.40
CA ASP A 330 -35.69 28.05 123.23
C ASP A 330 -34.62 28.99 122.65
N ALA A 331 -33.71 29.51 123.48
CA ALA A 331 -32.65 30.41 123.03
C ALA A 331 -31.62 29.70 122.11
N ALA A 332 -31.33 28.43 122.38
CA ALA A 332 -30.37 27.65 121.61
C ALA A 332 -30.93 27.25 120.23
N ALA A 333 -32.23 26.95 120.13
CA ALA A 333 -32.87 26.57 118.87
C ALA A 333 -32.81 27.69 117.81
N ASN A 334 -33.06 28.94 118.24
CA ASN A 334 -33.10 30.10 117.35
C ASN A 334 -31.73 30.45 116.72
N GLU A 335 -30.61 30.15 117.39
CA GLU A 335 -29.27 30.43 116.84
C GLU A 335 -28.87 29.46 115.72
N TYR A 336 -29.34 28.21 115.76
CA TYR A 336 -29.04 27.21 114.72
C TYR A 336 -29.81 27.49 113.43
N GLU A 337 -31.08 27.91 113.52
CA GLU A 337 -31.89 28.24 112.35
C GLU A 337 -31.30 29.42 111.56
N ARG A 338 -30.74 30.42 112.26
CA ARG A 338 -30.12 31.58 111.62
C ARG A 338 -28.87 31.23 110.83
N LYS A 339 -28.03 30.32 111.35
CA LYS A 339 -26.81 29.87 110.64
C LYS A 339 -27.13 29.04 109.41
N ALA A 340 -28.18 28.22 109.46
CA ALA A 340 -28.63 27.43 108.30
C ALA A 340 -29.11 28.33 107.14
N ALA A 341 -29.87 29.40 107.45
CA ALA A 341 -30.35 30.34 106.44
C ALA A 341 -29.21 31.10 105.73
N GLU A 342 -28.13 31.47 106.45
CA GLU A 342 -26.97 32.15 105.88
C GLU A 342 -26.15 31.25 104.93
N GLU A 343 -26.06 29.95 105.20
CA GLU A 343 -25.39 29.00 104.30
C GLU A 343 -26.17 28.75 103.00
N ASP A 344 -27.50 28.67 103.08
CA ASP A 344 -28.34 28.44 101.90
C ASP A 344 -28.30 29.61 100.92
N GLU A 345 -28.25 30.86 101.39
CA GLU A 345 -28.09 32.02 100.52
C GLU A 345 -26.72 32.03 99.80
N ARG A 346 -25.65 31.64 100.50
CA ARG A 346 -24.32 31.49 99.89
C ARG A 346 -24.30 30.44 98.78
N ARG A 347 -25.00 29.31 98.98
CA ARG A 347 -25.12 28.25 97.96
C ARG A 347 -25.90 28.73 96.74
N LYS A 348 -27.03 29.43 96.95
CA LYS A 348 -27.83 30.00 95.86
C LYS A 348 -27.04 31.01 95.02
N GLN A 349 -26.24 31.87 95.65
CA GLN A 349 -25.38 32.83 94.95
C GLN A 349 -24.28 32.13 94.13
N LYS A 350 -23.60 31.13 94.70
CA LYS A 350 -22.59 30.35 93.98
C LYS A 350 -23.15 29.65 92.73
N VAL A 351 -24.38 29.11 92.80
CA VAL A 351 -25.05 28.49 91.65
C VAL A 351 -25.39 29.52 90.58
N LYS A 352 -25.88 30.71 90.96
CA LYS A 352 -26.15 31.80 90.01
C LYS A 352 -24.89 32.24 89.27
N ASP A 353 -23.77 32.37 89.98
CA ASP A 353 -22.49 32.77 89.38
C ASP A 353 -21.92 31.71 88.44
N LEU A 354 -22.02 30.43 88.81
CA LEU A 354 -21.62 29.32 87.94
C LEU A 354 -22.48 29.27 86.68
N ASN A 355 -23.81 29.38 86.81
CA ASN A 355 -24.71 29.40 85.65
C ASN A 355 -24.40 30.56 84.70
N LYS A 356 -24.07 31.75 85.24
CA LYS A 356 -23.67 32.90 84.44
C LYS A 356 -22.38 32.63 83.65
N LYS A 357 -21.34 32.11 84.31
CA LYS A 357 -20.07 31.74 83.65
C LYS A 357 -20.27 30.66 82.59
N THR A 358 -21.10 29.66 82.88
CA THR A 358 -21.38 28.57 81.93
C THR A 358 -22.10 29.10 80.70
N LYS A 359 -23.05 30.04 80.88
CA LYS A 359 -23.73 30.71 79.78
C LYS A 359 -22.77 31.52 78.91
N GLU A 360 -21.87 32.30 79.52
CA GLU A 360 -20.84 33.07 78.79
C GLU A 360 -19.90 32.16 77.97
N ILE A 361 -19.52 30.99 78.52
CA ILE A 361 -18.71 29.99 77.81
C ILE A 361 -19.49 29.36 76.64
N LEU A 362 -20.77 29.05 76.83
CA LEU A 362 -21.60 28.50 75.75
C LEU A 362 -21.84 29.54 74.65
N ASP A 363 -22.10 30.79 74.99
CA ASP A 363 -22.29 31.87 74.03
C ASP A 363 -21.02 32.11 73.20
N THR A 364 -19.83 32.06 73.82
CA THR A 364 -18.55 32.16 73.10
C THR A 364 -18.30 30.97 72.17
N GLN A 365 -18.57 29.74 72.61
CA GLN A 365 -18.47 28.54 71.76
C GLN A 365 -19.43 28.58 70.56
N VAL A 366 -20.65 29.06 70.75
CA VAL A 366 -21.63 29.21 69.67
C VAL A 366 -21.15 30.26 68.66
N GLN A 367 -20.63 31.40 69.13
CA GLN A 367 -20.08 32.44 68.24
C GLN A 367 -18.85 31.96 67.47
N GLU A 368 -17.93 31.23 68.11
CA GLU A 368 -16.77 30.64 67.43
C GLU A 368 -17.19 29.63 66.37
N LYS A 369 -18.14 28.74 66.69
CA LYS A 369 -18.67 27.78 65.74
C LYS A 369 -19.33 28.47 64.54
N GLN A 370 -20.14 29.50 64.77
CA GLN A 370 -20.76 30.29 63.70
C GLN A 370 -19.72 31.00 62.82
N ARG A 371 -18.66 31.54 63.41
CA ARG A 371 -17.55 32.15 62.65
C ARG A 371 -16.80 31.13 61.80
N MET A 372 -16.56 29.93 62.33
CA MET A 372 -15.92 28.85 61.57
C MET A 372 -16.80 28.36 60.43
N GLU A 373 -18.11 28.17 60.65
CA GLU A 373 -19.06 27.82 59.59
C GLU A 373 -19.14 28.90 58.51
N GLN A 374 -19.09 30.18 58.88
CA GLN A 374 -19.07 31.28 57.91
C GLN A 374 -17.78 31.31 57.09
N LYS A 375 -16.61 31.08 57.72
CA LYS A 375 -15.33 30.98 57.01
C LYS A 375 -15.32 29.81 56.03
N LEU A 376 -15.80 28.64 56.45
CA LEU A 376 -15.86 27.46 55.59
C LEU A 376 -16.79 27.69 54.39
N ARG A 377 -17.94 28.34 54.61
CA ARG A 377 -18.84 28.75 53.50
C ARG A 377 -18.18 29.74 52.54
N GLN A 378 -17.36 30.67 53.04
CA GLN A 378 -16.62 31.61 52.19
C GLN A 378 -15.56 30.88 51.37
N GLU A 379 -14.78 29.99 52.00
CA GLU A 379 -13.77 29.16 51.33
C GLU A 379 -14.41 28.25 50.26
N ASP A 380 -15.56 27.64 50.56
CA ASP A 380 -16.33 26.84 49.60
C ASP A 380 -16.81 27.68 48.42
N LEU A 381 -17.34 28.88 48.67
CA LEU A 381 -17.77 29.79 47.61
C LEU A 381 -16.58 30.20 46.71
N GLU A 382 -15.46 30.61 47.31
CA GLU A 382 -14.24 30.95 46.56
C GLU A 382 -13.73 29.75 45.74
N TYR A 383 -13.78 28.54 46.29
CA TYR A 383 -13.39 27.33 45.59
C TYR A 383 -14.34 27.04 44.41
N THR A 384 -15.65 27.17 44.59
CA THR A 384 -16.61 27.01 43.50
C THR A 384 -16.44 28.07 42.41
N GLU A 385 -16.14 29.33 42.77
CA GLU A 385 -15.86 30.41 41.82
C GLU A 385 -14.60 30.13 41.01
N ARG A 386 -13.53 29.62 41.65
CA ARG A 386 -12.30 29.20 40.96
C ARG A 386 -12.57 28.07 39.97
N ILE A 387 -13.30 27.03 40.38
CA ILE A 387 -13.68 25.93 39.47
C ILE A 387 -14.51 26.46 38.30
N LEU A 388 -15.50 27.33 38.56
CA LEU A 388 -16.32 27.90 37.50
C LEU A 388 -15.50 28.75 36.53
N ALA A 389 -14.51 29.49 37.02
CA ALA A 389 -13.58 30.25 36.18
C ALA A 389 -12.70 29.32 35.33
N ASP A 390 -12.19 28.23 35.89
CA ASP A 390 -11.37 27.24 35.17
C ASP A 390 -12.20 26.48 34.12
N VAL A 391 -13.45 26.12 34.43
CA VAL A 391 -14.38 25.50 33.48
C VAL A 391 -14.69 26.46 32.33
N LYS A 392 -14.92 27.74 32.60
CA LYS A 392 -15.13 28.76 31.55
C LYS A 392 -13.89 28.91 30.67
N ARG A 393 -12.70 29.01 31.25
CA ARG A 393 -11.43 29.07 30.51
C ARG A 393 -11.24 27.83 29.63
N ALA A 394 -11.47 26.64 30.16
CA ALA A 394 -11.37 25.40 29.39
C ALA A 394 -12.42 25.31 28.26
N GLN A 395 -13.62 25.86 28.45
CA GLN A 395 -14.63 25.98 27.40
C GLN A 395 -14.21 26.96 26.31
N GLU A 396 -13.72 28.14 26.69
CA GLU A 396 -13.21 29.16 25.76
C GLU A 396 -12.02 28.64 24.94
N GLU A 397 -11.09 27.90 25.56
CA GLU A 397 -9.97 27.25 24.87
C GLU A 397 -10.44 26.18 23.87
N LYS A 398 -11.42 25.35 24.25
CA LYS A 398 -12.02 24.37 23.33
C LYS A 398 -12.74 25.03 22.16
N GLU A 399 -13.46 26.12 22.39
CA GLU A 399 -14.11 26.87 21.33
C GLU A 399 -13.09 27.55 20.41
N ALA A 400 -12.04 28.16 20.98
CA ALA A 400 -10.94 28.75 20.22
C ALA A 400 -10.22 27.71 19.35
N ALA A 401 -9.96 26.52 19.89
CA ALA A 401 -9.37 25.41 19.13
C ALA A 401 -10.28 24.98 17.96
N LYS A 402 -11.58 24.83 18.20
CA LYS A 402 -12.56 24.53 17.13
C LYS A 402 -12.63 25.62 16.06
N ARG A 403 -12.54 26.90 16.45
CA ARG A 403 -12.50 28.03 15.51
C ARG A 403 -11.24 27.97 14.64
N ARG A 404 -10.06 27.77 15.25
CA ARG A 404 -8.79 27.61 14.53
C ARG A 404 -8.82 26.41 13.57
N GLU A 405 -9.43 25.30 13.96
CA GLU A 405 -9.57 24.13 13.09
C GLU A 405 -10.49 24.41 11.90
N LYS A 406 -11.62 25.09 12.12
CA LYS A 406 -12.52 25.54 11.04
C LYS A 406 -11.84 26.54 10.11
N GLU A 407 -11.05 27.46 10.64
CA GLU A 407 -10.27 28.41 9.84
C GLU A 407 -9.22 27.69 8.97
N LYS A 408 -8.50 26.72 9.53
CA LYS A 408 -7.58 25.86 8.76
C LYS A 408 -8.29 25.08 7.67
N GLN A 409 -9.47 24.50 7.97
CA GLN A 409 -10.28 23.80 6.97
C GLN A 409 -10.78 24.75 5.87
N ALA A 410 -11.16 25.98 6.22
CA ALA A 410 -11.57 27.00 5.25
C ALA A 410 -10.39 27.43 4.35
N GLN A 411 -9.20 27.63 4.93
CA GLN A 411 -7.97 27.92 4.18
C GLN A 411 -7.62 26.77 3.23
N MET A 412 -7.62 25.52 3.71
CA MET A 412 -7.37 24.34 2.89
C MET A 412 -8.39 24.21 1.74
N ARG A 413 -9.67 24.50 1.99
CA ARG A 413 -10.69 24.55 0.94
C ARG A 413 -10.41 25.64 -0.09
N GLN A 414 -10.01 26.83 0.35
CA GLN A 414 -9.64 27.92 -0.57
C GLN A 414 -8.43 27.53 -1.43
N GLU A 415 -7.40 26.93 -0.85
CA GLU A 415 -6.24 26.43 -1.58
C GLU A 415 -6.63 25.35 -2.62
N LEU A 416 -7.50 24.41 -2.24
CA LEU A 416 -8.01 23.39 -3.17
C LEU A 416 -8.83 24.02 -4.31
N ASP A 417 -9.69 24.99 -4.01
CA ASP A 417 -10.47 25.72 -5.02
C ASP A 417 -9.57 26.53 -5.96
N GLU A 418 -8.49 27.13 -5.45
CA GLU A 418 -7.49 27.81 -6.26
C GLU A 418 -6.72 26.82 -7.16
N GLN A 419 -6.29 25.68 -6.62
CA GLN A 419 -5.66 24.62 -7.40
C GLN A 419 -6.61 24.09 -8.49
N MET A 420 -7.89 23.90 -8.18
CA MET A 420 -8.91 23.51 -9.16
C MET A 420 -9.11 24.59 -10.23
N LYS A 421 -9.15 25.88 -9.86
CA LYS A 421 -9.23 26.98 -10.84
C LYS A 421 -8.00 27.02 -11.74
N VAL A 422 -6.80 26.81 -11.20
CA VAL A 422 -5.54 26.74 -11.98
C VAL A 422 -5.55 25.52 -12.91
N ARG A 423 -5.98 24.35 -12.43
CA ARG A 423 -6.16 23.13 -13.24
C ARG A 423 -7.25 23.30 -14.32
N ALA A 424 -8.36 23.97 -14.00
CA ALA A 424 -9.44 24.24 -14.94
C ALA A 424 -9.01 25.25 -16.03
N LYS A 425 -8.20 26.26 -15.68
CA LYS A 425 -7.61 27.20 -16.65
C LYS A 425 -6.58 26.53 -17.54
N SER A 426 -5.68 25.71 -16.98
CA SER A 426 -4.67 24.98 -17.75
C SER A 426 -5.27 23.88 -18.64
N SER A 427 -6.35 23.20 -18.20
CA SER A 427 -7.05 22.21 -19.03
C SER A 427 -7.94 22.82 -20.13
N ARG A 428 -8.46 24.05 -19.95
CA ARG A 428 -9.20 24.77 -21.01
C ARG A 428 -8.28 25.38 -22.07
N LEU A 429 -7.04 25.67 -21.73
CA LEU A 429 -6.03 26.16 -22.66
C LEU A 429 -5.24 24.96 -23.20
N VAL A 430 -5.75 24.34 -24.28
CA VAL A 430 -4.94 23.45 -25.13
C VAL A 430 -4.00 24.35 -25.94
N LEU A 431 -3.00 24.90 -25.28
CA LEU A 431 -1.88 25.53 -25.93
C LEU A 431 -0.94 24.41 -26.34
N MET A 432 -0.56 24.41 -27.61
CA MET A 432 0.46 23.53 -28.15
C MET A 432 1.72 23.62 -27.28
N THR A 433 2.28 22.48 -26.88
CA THR A 433 3.47 22.45 -26.01
C THR A 433 4.63 23.19 -26.67
N GLU A 434 5.59 23.72 -25.90
CA GLU A 434 6.70 24.52 -26.47
C GLU A 434 7.51 23.73 -27.52
N GLU A 435 7.58 22.40 -27.38
CA GLU A 435 8.21 21.49 -28.33
C GLU A 435 7.42 21.36 -29.64
N GLU A 436 6.11 21.13 -29.56
CA GLU A 436 5.21 21.12 -30.72
C GLU A 436 5.15 22.51 -31.40
N HIS A 437 5.23 23.60 -30.63
CA HIS A 437 5.30 24.96 -31.16
C HIS A 437 6.61 25.22 -31.91
N ASN A 438 7.72 24.68 -31.43
CA ASN A 438 9.00 24.79 -32.11
C ASN A 438 9.06 23.91 -33.36
N LEU A 439 8.51 22.69 -33.34
CA LEU A 439 8.36 21.83 -34.52
C LEU A 439 7.47 22.47 -35.60
N ASN A 440 6.37 23.10 -35.18
CA ASN A 440 5.41 23.73 -36.10
C ASN A 440 5.74 25.20 -36.41
N LYS A 441 6.88 25.72 -35.95
CA LYS A 441 7.23 27.15 -36.05
C LYS A 441 7.21 27.70 -37.47
N ASP A 442 7.75 26.94 -38.43
CA ASP A 442 7.78 27.34 -39.83
C ASP A 442 6.41 27.20 -40.51
N LEU A 443 5.59 26.25 -40.09
CA LEU A 443 4.21 26.09 -40.55
C LEU A 443 3.32 27.22 -40.00
N LEU A 444 3.45 27.55 -38.71
CA LEU A 444 2.74 28.66 -38.06
C LEU A 444 3.08 30.00 -38.70
N ARG A 445 4.36 30.27 -38.98
CA ARG A 445 4.78 31.48 -39.73
C ARG A 445 4.13 31.58 -41.10
N ARG A 446 3.96 30.45 -41.81
CA ARG A 446 3.27 30.41 -43.10
C ARG A 446 1.76 30.63 -42.96
N VAL A 447 1.13 30.08 -41.92
CA VAL A 447 -0.29 30.29 -41.61
C VAL A 447 -0.55 31.74 -41.21
N GLU A 448 0.30 32.34 -40.38
CA GLU A 448 0.25 33.77 -40.02
C GLU A 448 0.45 34.67 -41.25
N ALA A 449 1.40 34.33 -42.12
CA ALA A 449 1.58 35.03 -43.39
C ALA A 449 0.35 34.90 -44.31
N PHE A 450 -0.32 33.74 -44.31
CA PHE A 450 -1.53 33.48 -45.09
C PHE A 450 -2.76 34.20 -44.54
N THR A 451 -2.95 34.25 -43.21
CA THR A 451 -4.05 35.00 -42.58
C THR A 451 -3.86 36.51 -42.77
N MET A 452 -2.62 37.01 -42.63
CA MET A 452 -2.26 38.40 -42.97
C MET A 452 -2.53 38.73 -44.44
N LYS A 453 -2.19 37.83 -45.38
CA LYS A 453 -2.51 37.97 -46.80
C LYS A 453 -4.01 37.96 -47.09
N LYS A 454 -4.80 37.18 -46.34
CA LYS A 454 -6.25 37.11 -46.49
C LYS A 454 -6.94 38.37 -45.97
N THR A 455 -6.46 38.95 -44.87
CA THR A 455 -6.93 40.25 -44.37
C THR A 455 -6.49 41.43 -45.23
N GLN A 456 -5.34 41.34 -45.91
CA GLN A 456 -4.90 42.36 -46.87
C GLN A 456 -5.52 42.17 -48.27
N GLY A 457 -5.91 40.94 -48.63
CA GLY A 457 -6.58 40.61 -49.90
C GLY A 457 -8.10 40.86 -49.90
N ALA A 458 -8.72 41.06 -48.73
CA ALA A 458 -10.14 41.43 -48.61
C ALA A 458 -10.40 42.94 -48.78
N GLY A 459 -9.35 43.76 -49.00
CA GLY A 459 -9.45 45.21 -49.17
C GLY A 459 -9.26 45.73 -50.60
N ALA A 460 -9.08 44.85 -51.60
CA ALA A 460 -8.79 45.26 -52.98
C ALA A 460 -9.91 44.83 -53.95
N ASN A 461 -11.06 45.50 -53.84
CA ASN A 461 -12.03 45.59 -54.95
C ASN A 461 -12.30 47.07 -55.22
N PRO A 462 -11.67 47.68 -56.24
CA PRO A 462 -12.09 48.98 -56.72
C PRO A 462 -13.35 48.77 -57.57
N ILE A 463 -14.52 49.11 -57.01
CA ILE A 463 -15.73 49.27 -57.82
C ILE A 463 -15.58 50.57 -58.60
N THR A 464 -15.14 50.45 -59.86
CA THR A 464 -15.24 51.48 -60.89
C THR A 464 -16.37 51.11 -61.87
N HIS A 465 -17.24 52.10 -62.13
CA HIS A 465 -18.31 52.16 -63.15
C HIS A 465 -19.48 51.15 -62.97
N ARG A 466 -20.74 51.58 -62.90
CA ARG A 466 -21.45 52.55 -63.76
C ARG A 466 -22.51 53.32 -63.00
#